data_AF-A0A3A8Z819-F1
#
_entry.id   AF-A0A3A8Z819-F1
#
_cell.length_a   1.000
_cell.length_b   1.000
_cell.length_c   1.000
_cell.angle_alpha   90.00
_cell.angle_beta   90.00
_cell.angle_gamma   90.00
#
_symmetry.space_group_name_H-M   'P 1'
#
loop_
_entity.id
_entity.type
_entity.pdbx_description
1 polymer ?
#
loop_
_entity_poly.entity_id
_entity_poly.type
_entity_poly.pdbx_seq_one_letter_code
_entity_poly.pdbx_strand_id
1 'polypeptide(L)'
;MFACKVMIKGALESVKARFEGYEDMEFSPKGDWVLAEDSSGTQLFGWEVSAWLELAGEDELIYAYYDEDMNAEFIFVQNGLCMRAYQEYDGEVDTDEGEDSDISIAGWTDIADYMDEHMV
;
A
#
# COMPACT_ATOMS: atom_id res chain seq x y z
N MET A 1 -9.18 8.39 -7.41
CA MET A 1 -8.99 8.47 -5.95
C MET A 1 -7.59 9.02 -5.76
N PHE A 2 -7.30 9.85 -4.76
CA PHE A 2 -5.95 10.41 -4.56
C PHE A 2 -5.36 10.00 -3.21
N ALA A 3 -6.04 9.13 -2.46
CA ALA A 3 -5.61 8.75 -1.14
C ALA A 3 -4.77 7.48 -1.21
N CYS A 4 -3.57 7.54 -0.64
CA CYS A 4 -2.74 6.37 -0.38
C CYS A 4 -3.43 5.52 0.67
N LYS A 5 -3.66 4.22 0.39
CA LYS A 5 -4.24 3.28 1.34
C LYS A 5 -3.22 2.25 1.76
N VAL A 6 -3.12 2.03 3.07
CA VAL A 6 -2.31 0.95 3.64
C VAL A 6 -3.18 0.10 4.54
N MET A 7 -3.34 -1.19 4.23
CA MET A 7 -3.85 -2.17 5.18
C MET A 7 -2.68 -2.85 5.86
N ILE A 8 -2.67 -2.82 7.20
CA ILE A 8 -1.68 -3.52 8.01
C ILE A 8 -2.37 -4.42 9.00
N LYS A 9 -1.93 -5.67 9.08
CA LYS A 9 -2.42 -6.62 10.06
C LYS A 9 -1.88 -6.26 11.45
N GLY A 10 -2.75 -6.15 12.44
CA GLY A 10 -2.34 -5.80 13.79
C GLY A 10 -3.36 -4.98 14.57
N ALA A 11 -3.01 -4.65 15.81
CA ALA A 11 -3.85 -3.83 16.68
C ALA A 11 -3.78 -2.35 16.27
N LEU A 12 -4.91 -1.64 16.37
CA LEU A 12 -5.04 -0.22 15.99
C LEU A 12 -3.94 0.67 16.57
N GLU A 13 -3.65 0.56 17.87
CA GLU A 13 -2.65 1.40 18.54
C GLU A 13 -1.23 1.08 18.07
N SER A 14 -0.93 -0.20 17.79
CA SER A 14 0.36 -0.61 17.24
C SER A 14 0.55 -0.10 15.82
N VAL A 15 -0.50 -0.15 14.99
CA VAL A 15 -0.45 0.37 13.62
C VAL A 15 -0.32 1.89 13.63
N LYS A 16 -1.09 2.62 14.44
CA LYS A 16 -0.96 4.08 14.57
C LYS A 16 0.44 4.52 14.97
N ALA A 17 1.09 3.78 15.87
CA ALA A 17 2.45 4.09 16.29
C ALA A 17 3.48 4.02 15.13
N ARG A 18 3.23 3.21 14.08
CA ARG A 18 4.09 3.14 12.88
C ARG A 18 4.03 4.41 12.04
N PHE A 19 2.92 5.13 12.11
CA PHE A 19 2.68 6.39 11.40
C PHE A 19 2.78 7.60 12.34
N GLU A 20 3.48 7.46 13.48
CA GLU A 20 3.74 8.61 14.36
C GLU A 20 4.58 9.65 13.61
N GLY A 21 4.08 10.89 13.57
CA GLY A 21 4.72 12.01 12.85
C GLY A 21 4.20 12.23 11.43
N TYR A 22 3.32 11.37 10.92
CA TYR A 22 2.58 11.61 9.68
C TYR A 22 1.34 12.45 9.98
N GLU A 23 1.06 13.42 9.11
CA GLU A 23 -0.11 14.29 9.21
C GLU A 23 -1.26 13.72 8.36
N ASP A 24 -2.49 14.20 8.51
CA ASP A 24 -3.62 13.84 7.63
C ASP A 24 -3.88 12.32 7.41
N MET A 25 -3.49 11.50 8.40
CA MET A 25 -3.74 10.07 8.43
C MET A 25 -5.06 9.74 9.12
N GLU A 26 -5.93 8.98 8.44
CA GLU A 26 -7.13 8.39 9.03
C GLU A 26 -6.95 6.89 9.25
N PHE A 27 -7.49 6.35 10.35
CA PHE A 27 -7.33 4.93 10.71
C PHE A 27 -8.66 4.27 11.02
N SER A 28 -8.91 3.13 10.37
CA SER A 28 -10.15 2.38 10.48
C SER A 28 -9.87 0.89 10.74
N PRO A 29 -10.36 0.29 11.84
CA PRO A 29 -10.22 -1.14 12.07
C PRO A 29 -11.09 -1.95 11.10
N LYS A 30 -10.52 -3.03 10.55
CA LYS A 30 -11.10 -3.95 9.56
C LYS A 30 -10.83 -5.40 9.97
N GLY A 31 -11.45 -5.85 11.05
CA GLY A 31 -11.19 -7.18 11.63
C GLY A 31 -9.80 -7.23 12.26
N ASP A 32 -8.96 -8.16 11.81
CA ASP A 32 -7.56 -8.29 12.25
C ASP A 32 -6.61 -7.28 11.56
N TRP A 33 -7.17 -6.44 10.68
CA TRP A 33 -6.45 -5.42 9.93
C TRP A 33 -6.82 -4.02 10.40
N VAL A 34 -5.94 -3.09 10.09
CA VAL A 34 -6.17 -1.65 10.22
C VAL A 34 -5.92 -1.03 8.86
N LEU A 35 -6.91 -0.33 8.33
CA LEU A 35 -6.77 0.52 7.16
C LEU A 35 -6.28 1.90 7.64
N ALA A 36 -5.15 2.33 7.12
CA ALA A 36 -4.60 3.67 7.25
C ALA A 36 -4.73 4.39 5.90
N GLU A 37 -5.29 5.60 5.90
CA GLU A 37 -5.51 6.39 4.68
C GLU A 37 -4.77 7.72 4.82
N ASP A 38 -3.83 7.99 3.91
CA ASP A 38 -3.20 9.31 3.74
C ASP A 38 -4.01 10.10 2.73
N SER A 39 -4.84 11.02 3.23
CA SER A 39 -5.72 11.84 2.40
C SER A 39 -4.98 12.89 1.57
N SER A 40 -3.71 13.17 1.90
CA SER A 40 -2.88 14.07 1.10
C SER A 40 -2.45 13.42 -0.23
N GLY A 41 -2.37 12.09 -0.27
CA GLY A 41 -1.87 11.34 -1.42
C GLY A 41 -0.36 11.45 -1.64
N THR A 42 0.38 12.07 -0.72
CA THR A 42 1.77 12.48 -0.99
C THR A 42 2.78 11.98 0.01
N GLN A 43 2.38 11.60 1.23
CA GLN A 43 3.34 11.25 2.27
C GLN A 43 3.90 9.83 2.09
N LEU A 44 3.07 8.95 1.52
CA LEU A 44 3.38 7.54 1.31
C LEU A 44 3.71 7.20 -0.15
N PHE A 45 3.46 8.12 -1.07
CA PHE A 45 3.72 7.96 -2.49
C PHE A 45 5.22 7.94 -2.80
N GLY A 46 5.64 7.10 -3.74
CA GLY A 46 7.00 7.02 -4.24
C GLY A 46 8.02 6.38 -3.28
N TRP A 47 7.55 5.64 -2.28
CA TRP A 47 8.43 4.96 -1.34
C TRP A 47 9.12 3.76 -1.99
N GLU A 48 10.40 3.57 -1.67
CA GLU A 48 11.13 2.36 -2.06
C GLU A 48 10.57 1.13 -1.32
N VAL A 49 10.60 -0.04 -1.97
CA VAL A 49 10.16 -1.33 -1.39
C VAL A 49 10.82 -1.62 -0.03
N SER A 50 12.06 -1.21 0.17
CA SER A 50 12.80 -1.36 1.43
C SER A 50 12.15 -0.62 2.60
N ALA A 51 11.56 0.56 2.36
CA ALA A 51 10.85 1.33 3.37
C ALA A 51 9.53 0.65 3.75
N TRP A 52 8.83 0.06 2.78
CA TRP A 52 7.63 -0.74 3.03
C TRP A 52 7.92 -2.00 3.87
N LEU A 53 9.02 -2.68 3.59
CA LEU A 53 9.49 -3.82 4.38
C LEU A 53 9.82 -3.41 5.83
N GLU A 54 10.49 -2.27 6.02
CA GLU A 54 10.78 -1.75 7.36
C GLU A 54 9.51 -1.37 8.12
N LEU A 55 8.56 -0.70 7.46
CA LEU A 55 7.27 -0.31 8.05
C LEU A 55 6.43 -1.53 8.47
N ALA A 56 6.38 -2.55 7.60
CA ALA A 56 5.64 -3.79 7.85
C ALA A 56 6.23 -4.59 9.02
N GLY A 57 7.57 -4.66 9.10
CA GLY A 57 8.26 -5.54 10.04
C GLY A 57 7.90 -7.01 9.77
N GLU A 58 7.35 -7.70 10.77
CA GLU A 58 6.89 -9.09 10.62
C GLU A 58 5.41 -9.20 10.20
N ASP A 59 4.66 -8.09 10.19
CA ASP A 59 3.24 -8.09 9.88
C ASP A 59 2.98 -8.08 8.36
N GLU A 60 1.79 -8.52 7.98
CA GLU A 60 1.31 -8.40 6.60
C GLU A 60 0.90 -6.95 6.34
N LEU A 61 1.34 -6.42 5.19
CA LEU A 61 1.07 -5.05 4.76
C LEU A 61 0.71 -5.05 3.28
N ILE A 62 -0.38 -4.35 2.94
CA ILE A 62 -0.76 -4.05 1.56
C ILE A 62 -0.85 -2.54 1.44
N TYR A 63 -0.13 -1.96 0.49
CA TYR A 63 -0.24 -0.57 0.09
C TYR A 63 -0.77 -0.49 -1.34
N ALA A 64 -1.66 0.46 -1.59
CA ALA A 64 -2.22 0.72 -2.91
C ALA A 64 -2.47 2.22 -3.12
N TYR A 65 -2.17 2.68 -4.33
CA TYR A 65 -2.41 4.03 -4.81
C TYR A 65 -2.56 4.03 -6.34
N TYR A 66 -3.39 4.92 -6.85
CA TYR A 66 -3.42 5.29 -8.27
C TYR A 66 -3.99 6.69 -8.43
N ASP A 67 -3.68 7.40 -9.51
CA ASP A 67 -4.22 8.73 -9.79
C ASP A 67 -4.60 8.97 -11.26
N GLU A 68 -4.93 10.22 -11.59
CA GLU A 68 -5.32 10.63 -12.94
C GLU A 68 -4.14 10.87 -13.89
N ASP A 69 -2.93 10.98 -13.35
CA ASP A 69 -1.68 11.23 -14.08
C ASP A 69 -0.99 9.92 -14.50
N MET A 70 -1.70 8.78 -14.43
CA MET A 70 -1.19 7.44 -14.73
C MET A 70 -0.08 6.99 -13.77
N ASN A 71 -0.08 7.49 -12.53
CA ASN A 71 0.70 6.89 -11.48
C ASN A 71 -0.09 5.76 -10.82
N ALA A 72 0.58 4.67 -10.49
CA ALA A 72 0.00 3.49 -9.89
C ALA A 72 1.03 2.75 -9.05
N GLU A 73 0.71 2.50 -7.78
CA GLU A 73 1.57 1.77 -6.87
C GLU A 73 0.79 0.69 -6.13
N PHE A 74 1.37 -0.51 -6.07
CA PHE A 74 0.88 -1.62 -5.30
C PHE A 74 2.04 -2.37 -4.66
N ILE A 75 2.03 -2.46 -3.34
CA ILE A 75 3.05 -3.18 -2.58
C ILE A 75 2.35 -4.18 -1.66
N PHE A 76 2.78 -5.43 -1.70
CA PHE A 76 2.35 -6.46 -0.78
C PHE A 76 3.57 -7.08 -0.08
N VAL A 77 3.55 -7.00 1.24
CA VAL A 77 4.54 -7.59 2.14
C VAL A 77 3.87 -8.65 3.01
N GLN A 78 4.53 -9.79 3.13
CA GLN A 78 4.11 -10.87 4.03
C GLN A 78 5.34 -11.56 4.61
N ASN A 79 5.33 -11.85 5.92
CA ASN A 79 6.43 -12.52 6.62
C ASN A 79 7.81 -11.86 6.38
N GLY A 80 7.85 -10.53 6.28
CA GLY A 80 9.06 -9.75 6.02
C GLY A 80 9.63 -9.89 4.60
N LEU A 81 8.87 -10.42 3.65
CA LEU A 81 9.24 -10.55 2.24
C LEU A 81 8.35 -9.69 1.36
N CYS A 82 8.92 -9.13 0.29
CA CYS A 82 8.15 -8.48 -0.77
C CYS A 82 7.53 -9.55 -1.66
N MET A 83 6.22 -9.72 -1.53
CA MET A 83 5.47 -10.71 -2.30
C MET A 83 5.08 -10.14 -3.67
N ARG A 84 4.80 -8.84 -3.73
CA ARG A 84 4.52 -8.11 -4.96
C ARG A 84 4.91 -6.64 -4.79
N ALA A 85 5.58 -6.08 -5.79
CA ALA A 85 5.78 -4.64 -5.92
C ALA A 85 5.56 -4.24 -7.39
N TYR A 86 4.55 -3.39 -7.60
CA TYR A 86 4.26 -2.75 -8.87
C TYR A 86 4.27 -1.25 -8.66
N GLN A 87 5.10 -0.51 -9.40
CA GLN A 87 5.13 0.94 -9.39
C GLN A 87 5.27 1.44 -10.83
N GLU A 88 4.32 2.28 -11.23
CA GLU A 88 4.21 2.90 -12.55
C GLU A 88 4.06 4.41 -12.35
N TYR A 89 4.83 5.18 -13.11
CA TYR A 89 4.83 6.64 -13.04
C TYR A 89 4.74 7.22 -14.44
N ASP A 90 3.84 8.19 -14.64
CA ASP A 90 3.56 8.79 -15.95
C ASP A 90 3.29 7.74 -17.07
N GLY A 91 2.72 6.58 -16.71
CA GLY A 91 2.45 5.47 -17.64
C GLY A 91 3.65 4.57 -17.95
N GLU A 92 4.80 4.78 -17.31
CA GLU A 92 6.00 3.97 -17.47
C GLU A 92 6.24 3.11 -16.22
N VAL A 93 6.42 1.80 -16.41
CA VAL A 93 6.69 0.87 -15.32
C VAL A 93 8.11 1.07 -14.82
N ASP A 94 8.23 1.44 -13.54
CA ASP A 94 9.51 1.61 -12.85
C ASP A 94 9.90 0.34 -12.09
N THR A 95 8.96 -0.24 -11.34
CA THR A 95 9.18 -1.46 -10.55
C THR A 95 8.07 -2.47 -10.86
N ASP A 96 8.47 -3.69 -11.22
CA ASP A 96 7.57 -4.82 -11.43
C ASP A 96 8.26 -6.12 -10.99
N GLU A 97 8.12 -6.42 -9.70
CA GLU A 97 8.78 -7.57 -9.07
C GLU A 97 7.90 -8.22 -7.98
N GLY A 98 8.38 -9.32 -7.41
CA GLY A 98 7.68 -10.07 -6.38
C GLY A 98 7.84 -11.58 -6.53
N GLU A 99 7.62 -12.30 -5.42
CA GLU A 99 7.68 -13.77 -5.40
C GLU A 99 6.31 -14.44 -5.63
N ASP A 100 5.21 -13.69 -5.52
CA ASP A 100 3.86 -14.23 -5.64
C ASP A 100 3.34 -14.17 -7.08
N SER A 101 3.13 -15.33 -7.69
CA SER A 101 2.57 -15.45 -9.04
C SER A 101 1.04 -15.42 -9.09
N ASP A 102 0.36 -15.51 -7.95
CA ASP A 102 -1.10 -15.47 -7.86
C ASP A 102 -1.64 -14.03 -7.79
N ILE A 103 -0.80 -13.04 -7.47
CA ILE A 103 -1.18 -11.62 -7.44
C ILE A 103 -0.90 -10.98 -8.81
N SER A 104 -1.90 -11.03 -9.68
CA SER A 104 -1.86 -10.42 -11.00
C SER A 104 -2.23 -8.93 -10.94
N ILE A 105 -1.24 -8.10 -10.65
CA ILE A 105 -1.30 -6.64 -10.88
C ILE A 105 -0.51 -6.34 -12.15
N ALA A 106 -1.16 -5.81 -13.17
CA ALA A 106 -0.55 -5.43 -14.45
C ALA A 106 -0.75 -3.94 -14.79
N GLY A 107 -1.42 -3.18 -13.93
CA GLY A 107 -1.60 -1.74 -14.08
C GLY A 107 -2.64 -1.15 -13.14
N TRP A 108 -2.88 0.15 -13.27
CA TRP A 108 -3.78 0.91 -12.39
C TRP A 108 -5.20 0.35 -12.27
N THR A 109 -5.74 -0.30 -13.31
CA THR A 109 -7.09 -0.88 -13.27
C THR A 109 -7.17 -2.03 -12.26
N ASP A 110 -6.18 -2.90 -12.24
CA ASP A 110 -6.13 -4.02 -11.27
C ASP A 110 -5.99 -3.49 -9.83
N ILE A 111 -5.23 -2.41 -9.66
CA ILE A 111 -5.06 -1.74 -8.35
C ILE A 111 -6.38 -1.10 -7.89
N ALA A 112 -7.07 -0.40 -8.78
CA ALA A 112 -8.36 0.21 -8.48
C ALA A 112 -9.41 -0.85 -8.09
N ASP A 113 -9.51 -1.94 -8.86
CA ASP A 113 -10.40 -3.06 -8.57
C ASP A 113 -10.06 -3.69 -7.20
N TYR A 114 -8.76 -3.90 -6.91
CA TYR A 114 -8.32 -4.41 -5.62
C TYR A 114 -8.72 -3.50 -4.45
N MET A 115 -8.52 -2.18 -4.60
CA MET A 115 -8.88 -1.21 -3.56
C MET A 115 -10.38 -1.21 -3.30
N ASP A 116 -11.21 -1.27 -4.35
CA ASP A 116 -12.67 -1.30 -4.24
C ASP A 116 -13.19 -2.60 -3.62
N GLU A 117 -12.53 -3.73 -3.85
CA GLU A 117 -12.92 -5.02 -3.29
C GLU A 117 -12.44 -5.23 -1.85
N HIS A 118 -11.26 -4.72 -1.50
CA HIS A 118 -10.55 -5.10 -0.27
C HIS A 118 -10.28 -3.96 0.71
N MET A 119 -10.29 -2.71 0.28
CA MET A 119 -9.77 -1.57 1.08
C MET A 119 -10.81 -0.46 1.31
N VAL A 120 -12.12 -0.81 1.32
CA VAL A 120 -13.24 0.11 1.55
C VAL A 120 -13.96 -0.19 2.86
#